data_AF-A0A6I4NNR1-F1
#
_entry.id   AF-A0A6I4NNR1-F1
#
_cell.length_a   1.000
_cell.length_b   1.000
_cell.length_c   1.000
_cell.angle_alpha   90.00
_cell.angle_beta   90.00
_cell.angle_gamma   90.00
#
_symmetry.space_group_name_H-M   'P 1'
#
loop_
_entity.id
_entity.type
_entity.pdbx_description
1 polymer ?
#
loop_
_entity_poly.entity_id
_entity_poly.type
_entity_poly.pdbx_seq_one_letter_code
_entity_poly.pdbx_strand_id
1 'polypeptide(L)'
;METSFYQQPEQHPHTPFDVARASLEFLGDQWGAVSGPWGTTGHLCSGDRVPFTIGVCEAGHLYIRNDAQGDSAHLPFTSTADLPAIGQAIAEVVGGLY
;
A
#
# COMPACT_ATOMS: atom_id res chain seq x y z
N MET A 1 25.25 -32.26 8.96
CA MET A 1 24.83 -30.90 9.36
C MET A 1 23.65 -30.54 8.48
N GLU A 2 22.47 -30.41 9.06
CA GLU A 2 21.23 -30.07 8.35
C GLU A 2 21.26 -28.59 7.96
N THR A 3 21.30 -28.30 6.65
CA THR A 3 20.91 -27.00 6.11
C THR A 3 19.39 -26.93 6.14
N SER A 4 18.82 -26.18 7.07
CA SER A 4 17.38 -25.85 7.07
C SER A 4 17.15 -24.52 6.36
N PHE A 5 16.25 -24.55 5.38
CA PHE A 5 16.02 -23.62 4.27
C PHE A 5 15.06 -22.46 4.59
N TYR A 6 14.96 -22.00 5.84
CA TYR A 6 14.15 -20.81 6.13
C TYR A 6 15.03 -19.56 6.03
N GLN A 7 15.19 -19.05 4.81
CA GLN A 7 15.52 -17.65 4.65
C GLN A 7 14.43 -16.87 5.38
N GLN A 8 14.78 -16.21 6.49
CA GLN A 8 13.83 -15.32 7.14
C GLN A 8 13.36 -14.33 6.08
N PRO A 9 12.04 -14.06 5.98
CA PRO A 9 11.56 -13.01 5.10
C PRO A 9 12.37 -11.75 5.42
N GLU A 10 12.87 -11.07 4.39
CA GLU A 10 13.51 -9.78 4.59
C GLU A 10 12.55 -8.93 5.44
N GLN A 11 13.06 -8.38 6.54
CA GLN A 11 12.24 -7.53 7.39
C GLN A 11 11.88 -6.29 6.56
N HIS A 12 10.65 -6.28 6.05
CA HIS A 12 10.09 -5.13 5.37
C HIS A 12 9.85 -4.04 6.41
N PRO A 13 10.57 -2.89 6.36
CA PRO A 13 10.49 -1.88 7.42
C PRO A 13 9.14 -1.14 7.42
N HIS A 14 8.35 -1.30 6.37
CA HIS A 14 7.06 -0.65 6.19
C HIS A 14 6.00 -1.69 5.83
N THR A 15 4.86 -1.63 6.53
CA THR A 15 3.67 -2.41 6.19
C THR A 15 2.82 -1.68 5.14
N PRO A 16 1.93 -2.38 4.41
CA PRO A 16 0.96 -1.73 3.53
C PRO A 16 0.08 -0.69 4.24
N PHE A 17 -0.18 -0.86 5.54
CA PHE A 17 -0.87 0.14 6.34
C PHE A 17 -0.01 1.39 6.60
N ASP A 18 1.29 1.25 6.85
CA ASP A 18 2.19 2.41 6.99
C ASP A 18 2.22 3.24 5.70
N VAL A 19 2.22 2.56 4.55
CA VAL A 19 2.12 3.18 3.23
C VAL A 19 0.78 3.93 3.06
N ALA A 20 -0.33 3.29 3.41
CA ALA A 20 -1.65 3.93 3.37
C ALA A 20 -1.69 5.19 4.25
N ARG A 21 -1.14 5.10 5.48
CA ARG A 21 -1.10 6.23 6.41
C ARG A 21 -0.23 7.38 5.90
N ALA A 22 0.92 7.08 5.32
CA ALA A 22 1.80 8.09 4.73
C ALA A 22 1.16 8.83 3.56
N SER A 23 0.30 8.15 2.80
CA SER A 23 -0.42 8.75 1.66
C SER A 23 -1.40 9.85 2.07
N LEU A 24 -1.89 9.82 3.32
CA LEU A 24 -2.86 10.81 3.82
C LEU A 24 -2.29 12.24 3.86
N GLU A 25 -0.96 12.40 4.00
CA GLU A 25 -0.30 13.71 3.98
C GLU A 25 -0.51 14.44 2.64
N PHE A 26 -0.73 13.68 1.56
CA PHE A 26 -0.85 14.20 0.19
C PHE A 26 -2.28 14.18 -0.35
N LEU A 27 -3.13 13.28 0.16
CA LEU A 27 -4.53 13.13 -0.25
C LEU A 27 -5.48 14.15 0.40
N GLY A 28 -5.08 14.70 1.54
CA GLY A 28 -5.83 15.71 2.31
C GLY A 28 -6.89 15.12 3.25
N ASP A 29 -7.50 16.00 4.06
CA ASP A 29 -8.27 15.66 5.27
C ASP A 29 -9.56 14.86 5.06
N GLN A 30 -10.03 14.76 3.81
CA GLN A 30 -11.23 13.98 3.44
C GLN A 30 -10.96 12.48 3.32
N TRP A 31 -9.69 12.05 3.43
CA TRP A 31 -9.26 10.67 3.33
C TRP A 31 -8.97 10.05 4.70
N GLY A 32 -9.28 8.77 4.83
CA GLY A 32 -8.92 7.95 5.98
C GLY A 32 -8.13 6.72 5.55
N ALA A 33 -7.28 6.21 6.46
CA ALA A 33 -6.57 4.95 6.28
C ALA A 33 -6.94 3.97 7.39
N VAL A 34 -7.16 2.70 7.04
CA VAL A 34 -7.36 1.60 7.99
C VAL A 34 -6.50 0.41 7.63
N SER A 35 -6.09 -0.36 8.63
CA SER A 35 -5.38 -1.61 8.40
C SER A 35 -6.38 -2.69 7.97
N GLY A 36 -5.96 -3.52 7.02
CA GLY A 36 -6.68 -4.72 6.65
C GLY A 36 -6.35 -5.91 7.57
N PRO A 37 -6.97 -7.06 7.32
CA PRO A 37 -6.77 -8.26 8.11
C PRO A 37 -5.28 -8.60 8.27
N TRP A 38 -4.87 -8.77 9.52
CA TRP A 38 -3.51 -9.14 9.92
C TRP A 38 -2.42 -8.18 9.41
N GLY A 39 -2.77 -6.94 9.04
CA GLY A 39 -1.82 -5.95 8.53
C GLY A 39 -1.26 -6.25 7.14
N THR A 40 -1.88 -7.21 6.42
CA THR A 40 -1.43 -7.64 5.08
C THR A 40 -1.80 -6.62 4.00
N THR A 41 -2.80 -5.78 4.27
CA THR A 41 -3.24 -4.70 3.39
C THR A 41 -3.43 -3.40 4.18
N GLY A 42 -3.32 -2.28 3.48
CA GLY A 42 -3.82 -0.98 3.91
C GLY A 42 -5.03 -0.62 3.07
N HIS A 43 -5.99 0.10 3.63
CA HIS A 43 -7.14 0.59 2.89
C HIS A 43 -7.23 2.11 3.00
N LEU A 44 -7.49 2.75 1.87
CA LEU A 44 -7.81 4.18 1.79
C LEU A 44 -9.30 4.34 1.49
N CYS A 45 -9.95 5.24 2.19
CA CYS A 45 -11.33 5.61 1.94
C CYS A 45 -11.45 7.13 1.86
N SER A 46 -11.99 7.62 0.76
CA SER A 46 -12.40 9.01 0.59
C SER A 46 -13.76 9.27 1.23
N GLY A 47 -14.09 10.54 1.46
CA GLY A 47 -15.38 10.96 2.04
C GLY A 47 -16.62 10.52 1.25
N ASP A 48 -16.48 10.28 -0.06
CA ASP A 48 -17.51 9.72 -0.94
C ASP A 48 -17.56 8.17 -0.94
N ARG A 49 -16.74 7.54 -0.10
CA ARG A 49 -16.65 6.10 0.16
C ARG A 49 -16.13 5.24 -1.00
N VAL A 50 -15.34 5.79 -1.91
CA VAL A 50 -14.59 4.96 -2.87
C VAL A 50 -13.49 4.22 -2.10
N PRO A 51 -13.52 2.87 -2.03
CA PRO A 51 -12.52 2.11 -1.30
C PRO A 51 -11.33 1.80 -2.21
N PHE A 52 -10.13 2.00 -1.68
CA PHE A 52 -8.90 1.54 -2.29
C PHE A 52 -8.19 0.54 -1.37
N THR A 53 -7.62 -0.50 -1.96
CA THR A 53 -6.78 -1.48 -1.26
C THR A 53 -5.34 -1.33 -1.71
N ILE A 54 -4.44 -1.17 -0.75
CA ILE A 54 -2.99 -1.20 -0.91
C ILE A 54 -2.49 -2.55 -0.39
N GLY A 55 -1.69 -3.24 -1.19
CA GLY A 55 -1.09 -4.51 -0.83
C GLY A 55 0.23 -4.75 -1.52
N VAL A 56 0.77 -5.94 -1.31
CA VAL A 56 1.99 -6.40 -1.97
C VAL A 56 1.63 -7.61 -2.84
N CYS A 57 2.05 -7.63 -4.10
CA CYS A 57 1.82 -8.76 -4.98
C CYS A 57 2.83 -9.89 -4.72
N GLU A 58 2.63 -11.06 -5.34
CA GLU A 58 3.52 -12.22 -5.17
C GLU A 58 4.99 -11.93 -5.53
N ALA A 59 5.23 -10.95 -6.43
CA ALA A 59 6.58 -10.50 -6.80
C ALA A 59 7.22 -9.53 -5.79
N GLY A 60 6.53 -9.19 -4.70
CA GLY A 60 7.02 -8.26 -3.68
C GLY A 60 6.83 -6.78 -4.00
N HIS A 61 6.10 -6.43 -5.05
CA HIS A 61 5.82 -5.04 -5.41
C HIS A 61 4.55 -4.53 -4.77
N LEU A 62 4.55 -3.25 -4.39
CA LEU A 62 3.34 -2.57 -3.97
C LEU A 62 2.34 -2.47 -5.13
N TYR A 63 1.06 -2.65 -4.80
CA TYR A 63 -0.04 -2.33 -5.69
C TYR A 63 -1.10 -1.52 -4.94
N ILE A 64 -1.86 -0.75 -5.70
CA ILE A 64 -3.09 -0.13 -5.26
C ILE A 64 -4.22 -0.52 -6.22
N ARG A 65 -5.39 -0.83 -5.68
CA ARG A 65 -6.59 -1.18 -6.43
C ARG A 65 -7.75 -0.29 -6.02
N ASN A 66 -8.46 0.27 -6.99
CA ASN A 66 -9.78 0.85 -6.79
C ASN A 66 -10.78 -0.31 -6.68
N ASP A 67 -11.31 -0.56 -5.48
CA ASP A 67 -12.20 -1.69 -5.24
C ASP A 67 -13.60 -1.49 -5.82
N ALA A 68 -13.98 -0.26 -6.17
CA ALA A 68 -15.26 0.04 -6.81
C ALA A 68 -15.24 -0.25 -8.32
N GLN A 69 -14.13 0.05 -8.99
CA GLN A 69 -14.00 -0.09 -10.44
C GLN A 69 -13.24 -1.36 -10.85
N GLY A 70 -12.44 -1.94 -9.96
CA GLY A 70 -11.60 -3.11 -10.21
C GLY A 70 -10.24 -2.78 -10.83
N ASP A 71 -9.98 -1.52 -11.15
CA ASP A 71 -8.70 -1.06 -11.70
C ASP A 71 -7.58 -1.12 -10.67
N SER A 72 -6.39 -1.47 -11.12
CA SER A 72 -5.21 -1.56 -10.25
C SER A 72 -3.96 -1.05 -10.95
N ALA A 73 -3.05 -0.52 -10.14
CA ALA A 73 -1.74 -0.07 -10.57
C ALA A 73 -0.67 -0.69 -9.68
N HIS A 74 0.41 -1.13 -10.31
CA HIS A 74 1.61 -1.57 -9.60
C HIS A 74 2.60 -0.42 -9.53
N LEU A 75 3.19 -0.26 -8.35
CA LEU A 75 4.19 0.74 -8.08
C LEU A 75 5.55 0.05 -7.99
N PRO A 76 6.61 0.59 -8.64
CA PRO A 76 7.95 0.00 -8.63
C PRO A 76 8.69 0.29 -7.32
N PHE A 77 7.99 0.23 -6.18
CA PHE A 77 8.55 0.40 -4.85
C PHE A 77 8.67 -0.94 -4.14
N THR A 78 9.84 -1.16 -3.56
CA THR A 78 10.07 -2.18 -2.54
C THR A 78 9.80 -1.58 -1.15
N SER A 79 9.67 -2.44 -0.15
CA SER A 79 9.44 -2.02 1.24
C SER A 79 10.53 -1.11 1.82
N THR A 80 11.70 -1.03 1.19
CA THR A 80 12.87 -0.26 1.65
C THR A 80 12.90 1.16 1.12
N ALA A 81 11.98 1.52 0.22
CA ALA A 81 11.87 2.87 -0.30
C ALA A 81 11.37 3.85 0.77
N ASP A 82 11.69 5.13 0.59
CA ASP A 82 11.33 6.19 1.54
C ASP A 82 9.81 6.35 1.64
N LEU A 83 9.28 6.26 2.87
CA LEU A 83 7.85 6.16 3.11
C LEU A 83 7.05 7.39 2.61
N PRO A 84 7.52 8.65 2.77
CA PRO A 84 6.91 9.82 2.14
C PRO A 84 6.88 9.74 0.61
N ALA A 85 7.95 9.25 -0.03
CA ALA A 85 8.00 9.11 -1.49
C ALA A 85 6.98 8.06 -1.98
N ILE A 86 6.83 6.95 -1.25
CA ILE A 86 5.78 5.96 -1.53
C ILE A 86 4.40 6.60 -1.35
N GLY A 87 4.19 7.35 -0.25
CA GLY A 87 2.92 8.01 0.05
C GLY A 87 2.50 9.02 -1.03
N GLN A 88 3.44 9.82 -1.53
CA GLN A 88 3.19 10.75 -2.63
C GLN A 88 2.79 10.01 -3.91
N ALA A 89 3.53 8.96 -4.27
CA ALA A 89 3.24 8.20 -5.48
C ALA A 89 1.89 7.47 -5.43
N ILE A 90 1.51 6.96 -4.25
CA ILE A 90 0.16 6.41 -4.02
C ILE A 90 -0.88 7.50 -4.26
N ALA A 91 -0.69 8.70 -3.71
CA ALA A 91 -1.64 9.81 -3.89
C ALA A 91 -1.78 10.24 -5.36
N GLU A 92 -0.68 10.27 -6.11
CA GLU A 92 -0.69 10.54 -7.56
C GLU A 92 -1.48 9.48 -8.33
N VAL A 93 -1.28 8.19 -8.01
CA VAL A 93 -2.02 7.09 -8.64
C VAL A 93 -3.51 7.13 -8.28
N VAL A 94 -3.85 7.41 -7.01
CA VAL A 94 -5.24 7.57 -6.58
C VAL A 94 -5.93 8.67 -7.40
N GLY A 95 -5.28 9.81 -7.62
CA GLY A 95 -5.83 10.89 -8.46
C GLY A 95 -6.06 10.50 -9.92
N GLY A 96 -5.40 9.46 -10.43
CA GLY A 96 -5.65 8.91 -11.76
C GLY A 96 -6.69 7.78 -11.80
N LEU A 97 -7.00 7.17 -10.66
CA LEU A 97 -7.95 6.05 -10.51
C LEU A 97 -9.30 6.47 -9.90
N TYR A 98 -9.40 7.70 -9.37
CA TYR A 98 -10.58 8.29 -8.77
C TYR A 98 -11.36 9.10 -9.82
#